data_AF-A0A923LEL1-F1
#
_entry.id   AF-A0A923LEL1-F1
#
_cell.length_a   1.000
_cell.length_b   1.000
_cell.length_c   1.000
_cell.angle_alpha   90.00
_cell.angle_beta   90.00
_cell.angle_gamma   90.00
#
_symmetry.space_group_name_H-M   'P 1'
#
loop_
_entity.id
_entity.type
_entity.pdbx_description
1 polymer ?
#
loop_
_entity_poly.entity_id
_entity_poly.type
_entity_poly.pdbx_seq_one_letter_code
_entity_poly.pdbx_strand_id
1 'polypeptide(L)'
;MKKKMILSIAFLISLLPMLFNQYGGLKGVQEITGLINLLNPIGMVSVILFVLGVWFPFKKRGISKGLGALGTIGIVVSEIYKFLTWHTLTVTGEVSLQNSIRLAFPEFYIGLTISLVMVIAYFVIDK
;
A
#
# COMPACT_ATOMS: atom_id res chain seq x y z
N MET A 1 16.48 -18.41 -3.07
CA MET A 1 15.51 -18.23 -4.19
C MET A 1 14.06 -18.44 -3.75
N LYS A 2 13.67 -19.61 -3.25
CA LYS A 2 12.27 -19.89 -2.84
C LYS A 2 11.62 -18.82 -1.95
N LYS A 3 12.29 -18.42 -0.85
CA LYS A 3 11.81 -17.38 0.07
C LYS A 3 11.56 -16.01 -0.61
N LYS A 4 12.52 -15.56 -1.44
CA LYS A 4 12.41 -14.29 -2.19
C LYS A 4 11.19 -14.30 -3.13
N MET A 5 10.95 -15.44 -3.77
CA MET A 5 9.81 -15.64 -4.67
C MET A 5 8.48 -15.60 -3.91
N ILE A 6 8.37 -16.29 -2.77
CA ILE A 6 7.17 -16.27 -1.92
C ILE A 6 6.88 -14.84 -1.44
N LEU A 7 7.88 -14.12 -0.94
CA LEU A 7 7.72 -12.73 -0.51
C LEU A 7 7.25 -11.83 -1.65
N SER A 8 7.81 -12.01 -2.85
CA SER A 8 7.43 -11.22 -4.02
C SER A 8 6.00 -11.51 -4.47
N ILE A 9 5.57 -12.76 -4.48
CA ILE A 9 4.19 -13.15 -4.82
C ILE A 9 3.21 -12.59 -3.79
N ALA A 10 3.50 -12.75 -2.49
CA ALA A 10 2.66 -12.21 -1.42
C ALA A 10 2.54 -10.68 -1.52
N PHE A 11 3.64 -10.00 -1.83
CA PHE A 11 3.64 -8.56 -2.05
C PHE A 11 2.78 -8.16 -3.25
N LEU A 12 2.93 -8.84 -4.40
CA LEU A 12 2.09 -8.59 -5.57
C LEU A 12 0.60 -8.81 -5.27
N ILE A 13 0.25 -9.88 -4.56
CA ILE A 13 -1.13 -10.14 -4.11
C ILE A 13 -1.64 -8.97 -3.27
N SER A 14 -0.81 -8.40 -2.39
CA SER A 14 -1.19 -7.25 -1.57
C SER A 14 -1.45 -5.96 -2.35
N LEU A 15 -0.94 -5.86 -3.57
CA LEU A 15 -1.19 -4.72 -4.45
C LEU A 15 -2.41 -4.90 -5.35
N LEU A 16 -2.92 -6.14 -5.54
CA LEU A 16 -4.06 -6.41 -6.43
C LEU A 16 -5.33 -5.61 -6.08
N PRO A 17 -5.70 -5.41 -4.79
CA PRO A 17 -6.87 -4.61 -4.44
C PRO A 17 -6.79 -3.16 -4.93
N MET A 18 -5.59 -2.62 -5.17
CA MET A 18 -5.40 -1.26 -5.66
C MET A 18 -5.82 -1.10 -7.13
N LEU A 19 -6.04 -2.18 -7.88
CA LEU A 19 -6.52 -2.12 -9.26
C LEU A 19 -8.01 -1.72 -9.35
N PHE A 20 -8.75 -1.87 -8.26
CA PHE A 20 -10.17 -1.54 -8.19
C PHE A 20 -10.41 -0.08 -7.80
N ASN A 21 -11.64 0.39 -7.99
CA ASN A 21 -12.07 1.69 -7.47
C ASN A 21 -12.15 1.61 -5.96
N GLN A 22 -11.43 2.51 -5.29
CA GLN A 22 -11.32 2.54 -3.83
C GLN A 22 -11.91 3.82 -3.24
N TYR A 23 -12.09 4.85 -4.06
CA TYR A 23 -12.56 6.17 -3.65
C TYR A 23 -13.63 6.70 -4.60
N GLY A 24 -14.48 7.61 -4.09
CA GLY A 24 -15.54 8.25 -4.87
C GLY A 24 -16.91 7.58 -4.76
N GLY A 25 -17.21 6.90 -3.65
CA GLY A 25 -18.42 6.09 -3.46
C GLY A 25 -19.77 6.82 -3.41
N LEU A 26 -19.85 8.11 -3.78
CA LEU A 26 -21.09 8.89 -3.77
C LEU A 26 -21.42 9.43 -5.16
N LYS A 27 -22.73 9.48 -5.45
CA LYS A 27 -23.26 10.04 -6.70
C LYS A 27 -22.79 11.48 -6.89
N GLY A 28 -22.18 11.76 -8.04
CA GLY A 28 -21.64 13.08 -8.38
C GLY A 28 -20.18 13.30 -7.97
N VAL A 29 -19.54 12.33 -7.30
CA VAL A 29 -18.08 12.33 -7.06
C VAL A 29 -17.43 11.39 -8.08
N GLN A 30 -16.30 11.80 -8.66
CA GLN A 30 -15.55 10.96 -9.58
C GLN A 30 -15.01 9.72 -8.85
N GLU A 31 -15.23 8.54 -9.43
CA GLU A 31 -14.62 7.30 -8.94
C GLU A 31 -13.12 7.30 -9.23
N ILE A 32 -12.34 6.91 -8.22
CA ILE A 32 -10.88 6.89 -8.31
C ILE A 32 -10.36 5.51 -7.90
N THR A 33 -9.52 4.96 -8.79
CA THR A 33 -8.79 3.71 -8.57
C THR A 33 -7.83 3.80 -7.38
N GLY A 34 -7.65 2.69 -6.68
CA GLY A 34 -6.65 2.52 -5.63
C GLY A 34 -5.20 2.70 -6.11
N LEU A 35 -4.95 2.73 -7.42
CA LEU A 35 -3.63 2.99 -8.00
C LEU A 35 -3.02 4.31 -7.50
N ILE A 36 -3.83 5.29 -7.07
CA ILE A 36 -3.31 6.52 -6.45
C ILE A 36 -2.49 6.25 -5.18
N ASN A 37 -2.73 5.13 -4.49
CA ASN A 37 -1.97 4.67 -3.33
C ASN A 37 -0.58 4.17 -3.76
N LEU A 38 -0.44 3.64 -4.97
CA LEU A 38 0.85 3.17 -5.49
C LEU A 38 1.64 4.29 -6.16
N LEU A 39 0.96 5.14 -6.92
CA LEU A 39 1.57 6.15 -7.79
C LEU A 39 1.94 7.45 -7.08
N ASN A 40 1.65 7.57 -5.78
CA ASN A 40 2.18 8.69 -5.01
C ASN A 40 3.63 8.41 -4.55
N PRO A 41 4.38 9.45 -4.15
CA PRO A 41 5.79 9.30 -3.80
C PRO A 41 6.06 8.24 -2.73
N ILE A 42 5.20 8.11 -1.71
CA ILE A 42 5.35 7.13 -0.64
C ILE A 42 5.19 5.72 -1.23
N GLY A 43 4.12 5.48 -1.99
CA GLY A 43 3.87 4.20 -2.64
C GLY A 43 5.00 3.76 -3.57
N MET A 44 5.46 4.65 -4.45
CA MET A 44 6.54 4.35 -5.40
C MET A 44 7.84 4.00 -4.70
N VAL A 45 8.25 4.81 -3.70
CA VAL A 45 9.46 4.55 -2.90
C VAL A 45 9.32 3.22 -2.15
N SER A 46 8.15 2.91 -1.63
CA SER A 46 7.89 1.67 -0.89
C SER A 46 8.09 0.42 -1.74
N VAL A 47 7.60 0.43 -2.99
CA VAL A 47 7.85 -0.66 -3.95
C VAL A 47 9.34 -0.83 -4.22
N ILE A 48 10.05 0.28 -4.45
CA ILE A 48 11.50 0.25 -4.71
C ILE A 48 12.25 -0.34 -3.51
N LEU A 49 11.95 0.13 -2.29
CA LEU A 49 12.56 -0.38 -1.06
C LEU A 49 12.29 -1.88 -0.87
N PHE A 50 11.07 -2.33 -1.14
CA PHE A 50 10.73 -3.75 -1.07
C PHE A 50 11.57 -4.59 -2.05
N VAL A 51 11.61 -4.18 -3.32
CA VAL A 51 12.36 -4.89 -4.36
C VAL A 51 13.84 -4.93 -4.03
N LEU A 52 14.43 -3.81 -3.60
CA LEU A 52 15.83 -3.76 -3.16
C LEU A 52 16.05 -4.67 -1.96
N GLY A 53 15.19 -4.61 -0.95
CA GLY A 53 15.29 -5.41 0.26
C GLY A 53 15.25 -6.92 -0.01
N VAL A 54 14.40 -7.37 -0.93
CA VAL A 54 14.22 -8.80 -1.22
C VAL A 54 15.26 -9.31 -2.23
N TRP A 55 15.53 -8.57 -3.30
CA TRP A 55 16.29 -9.09 -4.44
C TRP A 55 17.75 -8.69 -4.43
N PHE A 56 18.09 -7.48 -3.97
CA PHE A 56 19.47 -7.00 -4.03
C PHE A 56 20.40 -7.73 -3.05
N PRO A 57 21.60 -8.17 -3.47
CA PRO A 57 22.50 -8.97 -2.65
C PRO A 57 23.31 -8.12 -1.65
N PHE A 58 22.65 -7.49 -0.68
CA PHE A 58 23.34 -6.75 0.37
C PHE A 58 24.21 -7.66 1.24
N LYS A 59 25.45 -7.23 1.51
CA LYS A 59 26.38 -7.96 2.40
C LYS A 59 25.84 -8.10 3.84
N LYS A 60 25.13 -7.08 4.33
CA LYS A 60 24.55 -7.06 5.68
C LYS A 60 23.07 -7.47 5.61
N ARG A 61 22.74 -8.63 6.20
CA ARG A 61 21.36 -9.14 6.25
C ARG A 61 20.36 -8.15 6.87
N GLY A 62 20.78 -7.40 7.90
CA GLY A 62 19.94 -6.40 8.55
C GLY A 62 19.47 -5.28 7.61
N ILE A 63 20.29 -4.89 6.63
CA ILE A 63 19.93 -3.85 5.65
C ILE A 63 18.85 -4.39 4.70
N SER A 64 19.06 -5.58 4.13
CA SER A 64 18.09 -6.24 3.24
C SER A 64 16.73 -6.42 3.93
N LYS A 65 16.75 -6.91 5.18
CA LYS A 65 15.55 -7.07 6.01
C LYS A 65 14.86 -5.73 6.31
N GLY A 66 15.63 -4.71 6.68
CA GLY A 66 15.11 -3.37 6.97
C GLY A 66 14.42 -2.75 5.75
N LEU A 67 15.06 -2.81 4.58
CA LEU A 67 14.51 -2.26 3.34
C LEU A 67 13.20 -2.96 2.93
N GLY A 68 13.15 -4.29 3.02
CA GLY A 68 11.93 -5.03 2.71
C GLY A 68 10.79 -4.72 3.68
N ALA A 69 11.09 -4.64 4.99
CA ALA A 69 10.11 -4.25 6.00
C ALA A 69 9.58 -2.83 5.74
N LEU A 70 10.48 -1.86 5.52
CA LEU A 70 10.13 -0.48 5.19
C LEU A 70 9.26 -0.40 3.93
N GLY A 71 9.54 -1.22 2.92
CA GLY A 71 8.71 -1.32 1.72
C GLY A 71 7.29 -1.80 2.03
N THR A 72 7.11 -2.86 2.83
CA THR A 72 5.76 -3.34 3.21
C THR A 72 4.99 -2.33 4.08
N ILE A 73 5.65 -1.73 5.07
CA ILE A 73 5.03 -0.73 5.95
C ILE A 73 4.69 0.54 5.17
N GLY A 74 5.57 0.95 4.26
CA GLY A 74 5.37 2.14 3.44
C GLY A 74 4.16 2.04 2.52
N ILE A 75 3.80 0.84 2.04
CA ILE A 75 2.54 0.61 1.32
C ILE A 75 1.33 0.93 2.20
N VAL A 76 1.28 0.40 3.42
CA VAL A 76 0.20 0.69 4.38
C VAL A 76 0.11 2.19 4.67
N VAL A 77 1.25 2.84 4.92
CA VAL A 77 1.32 4.29 5.14
C VAL A 77 0.79 5.06 3.93
N SER A 78 1.12 4.60 2.72
CA SER A 78 0.67 5.21 1.47
C SER A 78 -0.86 5.13 1.29
N GLU A 79 -1.45 3.98 1.62
CA GLU A 79 -2.90 3.79 1.61
C GLU A 79 -3.59 4.71 2.63
N ILE A 80 -3.11 4.76 3.87
CA ILE A 80 -3.67 5.63 4.91
C ILE A 80 -3.53 7.11 4.51
N TYR A 81 -2.37 7.50 3.97
CA TYR A 81 -2.13 8.87 3.52
C TYR A 81 -3.13 9.26 2.43
N LYS A 82 -3.31 8.42 1.41
CA LYS A 82 -4.25 8.71 0.33
C LYS A 82 -5.69 8.69 0.81
N PHE A 83 -6.08 7.71 1.62
CA PHE A 83 -7.40 7.66 2.25
C PHE A 83 -7.78 8.98 2.93
N LEU A 84 -6.85 9.58 3.68
CA LEU A 84 -7.08 10.83 4.40
C LEU A 84 -7.06 12.08 3.51
N THR A 85 -6.41 12.05 2.34
CA THR A 85 -6.06 13.26 1.58
C THR A 85 -6.64 13.31 0.17
N TRP A 86 -7.10 12.20 -0.41
CA TRP A 86 -7.54 12.16 -1.81
C TRP A 86 -8.71 13.11 -2.08
N HIS A 87 -9.64 13.22 -1.13
CA HIS A 87 -10.84 14.03 -1.25
C HIS A 87 -10.58 15.51 -0.97
N THR A 88 -9.47 15.87 -0.32
CA THR A 88 -9.14 17.26 0.03
C THR A 88 -8.96 18.12 -1.21
N LEU A 89 -8.22 17.63 -2.20
CA LEU A 89 -7.94 18.39 -3.44
C LEU A 89 -9.05 18.25 -4.49
N THR A 90 -9.93 17.26 -4.36
CA THR A 90 -10.90 16.90 -5.40
C THR A 90 -12.36 17.21 -5.04
N VAL A 91 -12.69 17.25 -3.75
CA VAL A 91 -14.09 17.33 -3.28
C VAL A 91 -14.28 18.35 -2.15
N THR A 92 -13.51 18.25 -1.06
CA THR A 92 -13.89 18.88 0.22
C THR A 92 -13.08 20.10 0.60
N GLY A 93 -11.88 20.32 0.04
CA GLY A 93 -10.98 21.40 0.46
C GLY A 93 -10.30 21.18 1.82
N GLU A 94 -10.78 20.23 2.63
CA GLU A 94 -10.29 19.94 3.99
C GLU A 94 -10.02 18.44 4.21
N VAL A 95 -9.16 18.13 5.18
CA VAL A 95 -8.94 16.76 5.68
C VAL A 95 -10.02 16.43 6.69
N SER A 96 -10.77 15.34 6.47
CA SER A 96 -11.87 14.92 7.34
C SER A 96 -12.03 13.41 7.31
N LEU A 97 -11.79 12.77 8.45
CA LEU A 97 -11.92 11.32 8.59
C LEU A 97 -13.33 10.83 8.26
N GLN A 98 -14.35 11.60 8.63
CA GLN A 98 -15.73 11.26 8.31
C GLN A 98 -15.96 11.22 6.80
N ASN A 99 -15.39 12.18 6.06
CA ASN A 99 -15.48 12.19 4.60
C ASN A 99 -14.66 11.06 3.98
N SER A 100 -13.47 10.77 4.51
CA SER A 100 -12.64 9.65 4.06
C SER A 100 -13.41 8.32 4.15
N ILE A 101 -14.09 8.08 5.27
CA ILE A 101 -14.92 6.88 5.49
C ILE A 101 -16.13 6.87 4.55
N ARG A 102 -16.86 8.00 4.47
CA ARG A 102 -18.10 8.08 3.69
C ARG A 102 -17.88 7.89 2.18
N LEU A 103 -16.72 8.30 1.69
CA LEU A 103 -16.40 8.33 0.26
C LEU A 103 -15.52 7.16 -0.19
N ALA A 104 -15.05 6.30 0.73
CA ALA A 104 -14.28 5.12 0.39
C ALA A 104 -15.20 3.94 0.05
N PHE A 105 -14.79 3.17 -0.96
CA PHE A 105 -15.43 1.91 -1.30
C PHE A 105 -14.96 0.77 -0.36
N PRO A 106 -15.73 -0.31 -0.16
CA PRO A 106 -15.33 -1.48 0.61
C PRO A 106 -13.95 -2.06 0.19
N GLU A 107 -13.61 -1.98 -1.09
CA GLU A 107 -12.37 -2.42 -1.70
C GLU A 107 -11.13 -1.75 -1.08
N PHE A 108 -11.26 -0.52 -0.59
CA PHE A 108 -10.18 0.14 0.16
C PHE A 108 -9.87 -0.62 1.45
N TYR A 109 -10.88 -0.98 2.24
CA TYR A 109 -10.69 -1.67 3.52
C TYR A 109 -10.17 -3.09 3.33
N ILE A 110 -10.61 -3.77 2.27
CA ILE A 110 -10.05 -5.07 1.86
C ILE A 110 -8.57 -4.90 1.50
N GLY A 111 -8.23 -3.88 0.69
CA GLY A 111 -6.86 -3.55 0.31
C GLY A 111 -5.96 -3.31 1.52
N LEU A 112 -6.38 -2.41 2.41
CA LEU A 112 -5.67 -2.08 3.64
C LEU A 112 -5.47 -3.29 4.56
N THR A 113 -6.48 -4.17 4.64
CA THR A 113 -6.37 -5.41 5.43
C THR A 113 -5.32 -6.35 4.84
N ILE A 114 -5.32 -6.53 3.52
CA ILE A 114 -4.36 -7.42 2.85
C ILE A 114 -2.93 -6.85 2.95
N SER A 115 -2.75 -5.54 2.84
CA SER A 115 -1.43 -4.91 3.02
C SER A 115 -0.91 -5.04 4.46
N LEU A 116 -1.77 -4.92 5.47
CA LEU A 116 -1.42 -5.22 6.87
C LEU A 116 -1.01 -6.68 7.06
N VAL A 117 -1.76 -7.62 6.46
CA VAL A 117 -1.39 -9.04 6.47
C VAL A 117 -0.03 -9.26 5.79
N MET A 118 0.27 -8.54 4.71
CA MET A 118 1.57 -8.62 4.03
C MET A 118 2.72 -8.16 4.94
N VAL A 119 2.55 -7.12 5.75
CA VAL A 119 3.56 -6.71 6.75
C VAL A 119 3.85 -7.85 7.72
N ILE A 120 2.81 -8.49 8.25
CA ILE A 120 2.95 -9.64 9.16
C ILE A 120 3.64 -10.80 8.46
N ALA A 121 3.18 -11.15 7.25
CA ALA A 121 3.75 -12.22 6.44
C ALA A 121 5.23 -11.99 6.16
N TYR A 122 5.63 -10.75 5.87
CA TYR A 122 7.04 -10.38 5.70
C TYR A 122 7.88 -10.75 6.92
N PHE A 123 7.45 -10.37 8.14
CA PHE A 123 8.21 -10.68 9.35
C PHE A 123 8.21 -12.16 9.72
N VAL A 124 7.16 -12.90 9.36
CA VAL A 124 7.07 -14.36 9.59
C VAL A 124 7.98 -15.12 8.62
N ILE A 125 7.94 -14.79 7.34
CA ILE A 125 8.72 -15.43 6.28
C ILE A 125 10.18 -14.98 6.32
N ASP A 126 10.43 -13.70 6.66
CA ASP A 126 11.78 -13.13 6.74
C ASP A 126 12.59 -13.48 8.00
N LYS A 127 12.06 -14.37 8.85
CA LYS A 127 12.84 -15.03 9.91
C LYS A 127 14.15 -15.61 9.35
#